data_AF-P08688-F1
#
_entry.id   AF-P08688-F1
#
_cell.length_a   1.000
_cell.length_b   1.000
_cell.length_c   1.000
_cell.angle_alpha   90.00
_cell.angle_beta   90.00
_cell.angle_gamma   90.00
#
_symmetry.space_group_name_H-M   'P 1'
#
loop_
_entity.id
_entity.type
_entity.pdbx_description
1 polymer ?
#
loop_
_entity_poly.entity_id
_entity_poly.type
_entity_poly.pdbx_seq_one_letter_code
_entity_poly.pdbx_strand_id
1 'polypeptide(L)'
;MTKTGYINAAFRSSQNNEAYLFINDKYVLLDYAPGTSNDKVLYGPTPVRDGFKSLNQTVFGSYGVDCSFDTDNDEAFIFYEKFCALIDYAPHSNKDKIILGPKKIADMFPFFEGTVFENGIDAAYRSTRGKEVYLFKGDQYARIDYETNSMVNKEIKSIRNGFPCFRNTIFESGTDAAFASHKTNEVYFFKGDYYARVTVTPGATDDQIMDGVRKTLDYWPSLRGIIPLEN
;
A
#
# COMPACT_ATOMS: atom_id res chain seq x y z
N MET A 1 0.98 15.67 -1.96
CA MET A 1 2.41 15.34 -1.71
C MET A 1 2.47 14.65 -0.38
N THR A 2 2.89 13.38 -0.39
CA THR A 2 3.21 12.61 0.80
C THR A 2 4.29 13.34 1.59
N LYS A 3 4.19 13.32 2.93
CA LYS A 3 5.25 13.91 3.78
C LYS A 3 6.46 12.98 3.76
N THR A 4 7.63 13.51 3.43
CA THR A 4 8.89 12.75 3.50
C THR A 4 9.11 12.19 4.90
N GLY A 5 9.68 10.99 4.96
CA GLY A 5 9.97 10.28 6.21
C GLY A 5 8.79 9.48 6.79
N TYR A 6 7.59 9.56 6.23
CA TYR A 6 6.45 8.72 6.64
C TYR A 6 6.24 7.55 5.68
N ILE A 7 5.31 6.65 6.02
CA ILE A 7 4.99 5.47 5.22
C ILE A 7 4.36 5.94 3.89
N ASN A 8 5.01 5.62 2.78
CA ASN A 8 4.58 5.95 1.41
C ASN A 8 3.97 4.76 0.68
N ALA A 9 4.27 3.53 1.09
CA ALA A 9 3.63 2.35 0.53
C ALA A 9 3.60 1.22 1.55
N ALA A 10 2.67 0.31 1.39
CA ALA A 10 2.62 -0.91 2.18
C ALA A 10 1.98 -2.05 1.40
N PHE A 11 2.37 -3.28 1.69
CA PHE A 11 1.62 -4.46 1.26
C PHE A 11 1.71 -5.56 2.33
N ARG A 12 0.68 -6.41 2.36
CA ARG A 12 0.60 -7.54 3.28
C ARG A 12 1.51 -8.66 2.78
N SER A 13 2.34 -9.22 3.66
CA SER A 13 3.10 -10.43 3.32
C SER A 13 2.18 -11.65 3.28
N SER A 14 2.60 -12.70 2.56
CA SER A 14 2.04 -14.04 2.66
C SER A 14 2.30 -14.69 4.03
N GLN A 15 3.31 -14.19 4.76
CA GLN A 15 3.60 -14.63 6.12
C GLN A 15 2.63 -13.99 7.11
N ASN A 16 2.06 -14.83 7.96
CA ASN A 16 0.97 -14.42 8.85
C ASN A 16 1.37 -13.25 9.74
N ASN A 17 0.54 -12.20 9.75
CA ASN A 17 0.74 -10.96 10.51
C ASN A 17 1.99 -10.15 10.12
N GLU A 18 2.60 -10.44 8.97
CA GLU A 18 3.71 -9.63 8.45
C GLU A 18 3.24 -8.65 7.38
N ALA A 19 3.86 -7.47 7.34
CA ALA A 19 3.66 -6.46 6.31
C ALA A 19 4.97 -5.75 5.99
N TYR A 20 5.14 -5.38 4.72
CA TYR A 20 6.24 -4.53 4.26
C TYR A 20 5.75 -3.09 4.25
N LEU A 21 6.51 -2.17 4.86
CA LEU A 21 6.23 -0.73 4.83
C LEU A 21 7.41 -0.02 4.18
N PHE A 22 7.14 0.84 3.20
CA PHE A 22 8.15 1.61 2.47
C PHE A 22 8.13 3.07 2.92
N ILE A 23 9.32 3.61 3.18
CA ILE A 23 9.56 4.96 3.70
C ILE A 23 10.76 5.52 2.96
N ASN A 24 10.56 6.59 2.18
CA ASN A 24 11.57 7.12 1.26
C ASN A 24 12.13 5.99 0.35
N ASP A 25 13.46 5.82 0.29
CA ASP A 25 14.16 4.77 -0.46
C ASP A 25 14.40 3.49 0.36
N LYS A 26 13.80 3.37 1.56
CA LYS A 26 13.96 2.25 2.48
C LYS A 26 12.64 1.51 2.71
N TYR A 27 12.75 0.35 3.34
CA TYR A 27 11.60 -0.39 3.85
C TYR A 27 11.89 -1.04 5.21
N VAL A 28 10.82 -1.43 5.89
CA VAL A 28 10.84 -2.31 7.06
C VAL A 28 9.92 -3.49 6.82
N LEU A 29 10.29 -4.66 7.36
CA LEU A 29 9.40 -5.81 7.54
C LEU A 29 8.89 -5.80 8.98
N LEU A 30 7.58 -5.83 9.15
CA LEU A 30 6.92 -5.64 10.43
C LEU A 30 5.99 -6.83 10.73
N ASP A 31 6.14 -7.46 11.90
CA ASP A 31 5.03 -8.16 12.55
C ASP A 31 4.11 -7.08 13.14
N TYR A 32 3.00 -6.78 12.46
CA TYR A 32 2.12 -5.67 12.82
C TYR A 32 1.07 -6.05 13.88
N ALA A 33 1.10 -7.29 14.39
CA ALA A 33 0.35 -7.80 15.53
C ALA A 33 -1.13 -7.32 15.60
N PRO A 34 -1.98 -7.62 14.59
CA PRO A 34 -3.29 -7.00 14.43
C PRO A 34 -4.19 -7.12 15.67
N GLY A 35 -4.75 -5.98 16.10
CA GLY A 35 -5.59 -5.88 17.31
C GLY A 35 -4.82 -5.82 18.64
N THR A 36 -3.49 -5.73 18.60
CA THR A 36 -2.63 -5.46 19.77
C THR A 36 -1.57 -4.41 19.41
N SER A 37 -0.89 -3.86 20.42
CA SER A 37 0.27 -2.96 20.26
C SER A 37 1.61 -3.69 20.47
N ASN A 38 1.63 -5.01 20.26
CA ASN A 38 2.84 -5.85 20.40
C ASN A 38 3.56 -6.01 19.06
N ASP A 39 3.54 -4.98 18.23
CA ASP A 39 4.19 -4.95 16.93
C ASP A 39 5.71 -4.97 17.07
N LYS A 40 6.38 -5.51 16.05
CA LYS A 40 7.82 -5.77 16.08
C LYS A 40 8.42 -5.59 14.70
N VAL A 41 9.50 -4.82 14.62
CA VAL A 41 10.31 -4.76 13.40
C VAL A 41 11.11 -6.06 13.30
N LEU A 42 10.86 -6.81 12.23
CA LEU A 42 11.53 -8.07 11.93
C LEU A 42 12.80 -7.84 11.10
N TYR A 43 12.79 -6.82 10.24
CA TYR A 43 13.93 -6.45 9.40
C TYR A 43 13.88 -4.97 9.02
N GLY A 44 15.06 -4.36 8.87
CA GLY A 44 15.21 -2.95 8.48
C GLY A 44 15.23 -1.98 9.66
N PRO A 45 15.25 -0.65 9.37
CA PRO A 45 15.11 -0.03 8.05
C PRO A 45 16.31 -0.30 7.13
N THR A 46 16.05 -0.76 5.91
CA THR A 46 17.09 -1.09 4.91
C THR A 46 16.73 -0.46 3.57
N PRO A 47 17.69 0.05 2.78
CA PRO A 47 17.42 0.53 1.42
C PRO A 47 16.76 -0.56 0.56
N VAL A 48 15.80 -0.17 -0.30
CA VAL A 48 15.09 -1.09 -1.19
C VAL A 48 16.07 -1.86 -2.08
N ARG A 49 17.07 -1.17 -2.65
CA ARG A 49 18.15 -1.79 -3.44
C ARG A 49 18.96 -2.86 -2.72
N ASP A 50 19.00 -2.81 -1.39
CA ASP A 50 19.78 -3.71 -0.57
C ASP A 50 18.98 -4.92 -0.13
N GLY A 51 17.71 -4.74 0.23
CA GLY A 51 16.83 -5.84 0.61
C GLY A 51 16.24 -6.62 -0.57
N PHE A 52 15.92 -5.92 -1.66
CA PHE A 52 15.39 -6.52 -2.89
C PHE A 52 16.46 -6.44 -3.97
N LYS A 53 17.30 -7.47 -4.09
CA LYS A 53 18.46 -7.43 -5.01
C LYS A 53 18.03 -7.32 -6.46
N SER A 54 16.87 -7.84 -6.82
CA SER A 54 16.30 -7.69 -8.16
C SER A 54 15.94 -6.24 -8.51
N LEU A 55 15.77 -5.37 -7.51
CA LEU A 55 15.40 -3.96 -7.70
C LEU A 55 16.60 -3.01 -7.69
N ASN A 56 17.82 -3.46 -7.37
CA ASN A 56 18.99 -2.60 -7.16
C ASN A 56 19.26 -1.62 -8.32
N GLN A 57 19.20 -2.08 -9.57
CA GLN A 57 19.46 -1.26 -10.76
C GLN A 57 18.16 -0.77 -11.43
N THR A 58 17.15 -0.44 -10.64
CA THR A 58 15.85 0.05 -11.12
C THR A 58 15.49 1.40 -10.50
N VAL A 59 14.43 2.03 -11.00
CA VAL A 59 13.84 3.22 -10.35
C VAL A 59 13.45 2.94 -8.90
N PHE A 60 12.96 1.74 -8.61
CA PHE A 60 12.54 1.35 -7.26
C PHE A 60 13.72 1.22 -6.29
N GLY A 61 14.85 0.70 -6.76
CA GLY A 61 16.08 0.64 -5.96
C GLY A 61 16.73 2.00 -5.73
N SER A 62 16.53 2.94 -6.66
CA SER A 62 17.12 4.29 -6.58
C SER A 62 16.30 5.26 -5.73
N TYR A 63 14.97 5.15 -5.79
CA TYR A 63 14.06 6.14 -5.19
C TYR A 63 13.06 5.56 -4.19
N GLY A 64 12.96 4.23 -4.09
CA GLY A 64 12.00 3.53 -3.24
C GLY A 64 10.70 3.17 -3.95
N VAL A 65 9.67 2.93 -3.16
CA VAL A 65 8.33 2.51 -3.62
C VAL A 65 7.31 3.49 -3.01
N ASP A 66 6.44 4.04 -3.85
CA ASP A 66 5.46 5.07 -3.45
C ASP A 66 4.00 4.59 -3.50
N CYS A 67 3.77 3.35 -3.94
CA CYS A 67 2.52 2.61 -3.75
C CYS A 67 2.80 1.12 -3.96
N SER A 68 2.01 0.26 -3.33
CA SER A 68 2.09 -1.19 -3.52
C SER A 68 0.81 -1.89 -3.10
N PHE A 69 0.61 -3.12 -3.56
CA PHE A 69 -0.40 -4.04 -3.03
C PHE A 69 0.00 -5.50 -3.28
N ASP A 70 -0.40 -6.39 -2.36
CA ASP A 70 -0.23 -7.84 -2.52
C ASP A 70 -1.23 -8.43 -3.52
N THR A 71 -0.86 -9.49 -4.23
CA THR A 71 -1.75 -10.25 -5.11
C THR A 71 -2.05 -11.62 -4.51
N ASP A 72 -1.42 -12.68 -5.02
CA ASP A 72 -1.53 -14.05 -4.53
C ASP A 72 -0.13 -14.59 -4.29
N ASN A 73 0.00 -15.60 -3.42
CA ASN A 73 1.30 -16.19 -3.06
C ASN A 73 2.28 -15.11 -2.55
N ASP A 74 3.54 -15.18 -2.99
CA ASP A 74 4.61 -14.26 -2.62
C ASP A 74 4.74 -13.09 -3.62
N GLU A 75 3.64 -12.71 -4.27
CA GLU A 75 3.65 -11.67 -5.31
C GLU A 75 3.02 -10.35 -4.85
N ALA A 76 3.57 -9.25 -5.36
CA ALA A 76 3.05 -7.90 -5.12
C ALA A 76 3.34 -6.97 -6.31
N PHE A 77 2.43 -6.04 -6.57
CA PHE A 77 2.73 -4.91 -7.44
C PHE A 77 3.37 -3.78 -6.64
N ILE A 78 4.43 -3.19 -7.19
CA ILE A 78 5.11 -2.00 -6.65
C ILE A 78 5.13 -0.88 -7.67
N PHE A 79 5.09 0.37 -7.19
CA PHE A 79 4.99 1.58 -8.00
C PHE A 79 6.05 2.60 -7.58
N TYR A 80 6.46 3.41 -8.56
CA TYR A 80 7.22 4.63 -8.37
C TYR A 80 6.87 5.62 -9.49
N GLU A 81 6.23 6.73 -9.15
CA GLU A 81 5.61 7.67 -10.07
C GLU A 81 4.76 6.92 -11.11
N LYS A 82 5.04 7.11 -12.41
CA LYS A 82 4.33 6.46 -13.52
C LYS A 82 4.79 5.04 -13.81
N PHE A 83 5.73 4.47 -13.07
CA PHE A 83 6.29 3.14 -13.32
C PHE A 83 5.78 2.12 -12.31
N CYS A 84 5.62 0.88 -12.74
CA CYS A 84 5.26 -0.24 -11.89
C CYS A 84 5.89 -1.56 -12.33
N ALA A 85 5.93 -2.51 -11.40
CA ALA A 85 6.38 -3.88 -11.64
C ALA A 85 5.59 -4.87 -10.78
N LEU A 86 5.38 -6.08 -11.29
CA LEU A 86 4.98 -7.24 -10.50
C LEU A 86 6.25 -7.94 -10.03
N ILE A 87 6.39 -8.14 -8.73
CA ILE A 87 7.53 -8.83 -8.12
C ILE A 87 7.08 -10.08 -7.38
N ASP A 88 7.98 -11.05 -7.30
CA ASP A 88 7.97 -12.09 -6.27
C ASP A 88 8.92 -11.59 -5.17
N TYR A 89 8.40 -11.30 -3.98
CA TYR A 89 9.17 -10.75 -2.88
C TYR A 89 9.88 -11.82 -2.04
N ALA A 90 9.66 -13.11 -2.31
CA ALA A 90 10.34 -14.25 -1.69
C ALA A 90 10.65 -14.05 -0.19
N PRO A 91 9.63 -14.05 0.69
CA PRO A 91 9.78 -13.63 2.08
C PRO A 91 10.86 -14.46 2.81
N HIS A 92 11.62 -13.78 3.68
CA HIS A 92 12.73 -14.38 4.47
C HIS A 92 13.83 -15.03 3.61
N SER A 93 13.99 -14.58 2.36
CA SER A 93 14.97 -15.07 1.39
C SER A 93 15.56 -13.91 0.58
N ASN A 94 16.66 -14.15 -0.13
CA ASN A 94 17.33 -13.20 -1.03
C ASN A 94 17.07 -13.52 -2.51
N LYS A 95 15.97 -14.21 -2.79
CA LYS A 95 15.61 -14.73 -4.12
C LYS A 95 14.47 -13.92 -4.76
N ASP A 96 14.28 -12.69 -4.30
CA ASP A 96 13.32 -11.78 -4.90
C ASP A 96 13.61 -11.61 -6.40
N LYS A 97 12.56 -11.43 -7.19
CA LYS A 97 12.67 -11.26 -8.64
C LYS A 97 11.54 -10.39 -9.17
N ILE A 98 11.84 -9.68 -10.25
CA ILE A 98 10.83 -9.01 -11.06
C ILE A 98 10.18 -10.07 -11.97
N ILE A 99 8.87 -10.29 -11.82
CA ILE A 99 8.08 -11.17 -12.69
C ILE A 99 7.73 -10.42 -13.97
N LEU A 100 7.27 -9.17 -13.85
CA LEU A 100 6.83 -8.36 -14.98
C LEU A 100 7.18 -6.88 -14.76
N GLY A 101 7.79 -6.24 -15.76
CA GLY A 101 8.19 -4.84 -15.71
C GLY A 101 9.70 -4.64 -15.53
N PRO A 102 10.17 -3.42 -15.20
CA PRO A 102 9.36 -2.21 -14.99
C PRO A 102 8.65 -1.73 -16.27
N LYS A 103 7.39 -1.30 -16.15
CA LYS A 103 6.56 -0.75 -17.23
C LYS A 103 5.90 0.55 -16.76
N LYS A 104 5.34 1.35 -17.67
CA LYS A 104 4.47 2.44 -17.24
C LYS A 104 3.15 1.88 -16.70
N ILE A 105 2.47 2.63 -15.84
CA ILE A 105 1.15 2.26 -15.31
C ILE A 105 0.16 2.03 -16.46
N ALA A 106 0.08 2.91 -17.46
CA ALA A 106 -0.79 2.71 -18.62
C ALA A 106 -0.41 1.49 -19.48
N ASP A 107 0.86 1.07 -19.51
CA ASP A 107 1.25 -0.15 -20.23
C ASP A 107 0.88 -1.42 -19.45
N MET A 108 0.90 -1.35 -18.11
CA MET A 108 0.54 -2.46 -17.22
C MET A 108 -0.97 -2.61 -17.07
N PHE A 109 -1.66 -1.48 -16.92
CA PHE A 109 -3.09 -1.32 -16.66
C PHE A 109 -3.68 -0.31 -17.67
N PRO A 110 -3.98 -0.74 -18.92
CA PRO A 110 -4.37 0.18 -20.00
C PRO A 110 -5.59 1.05 -19.73
N PHE A 111 -6.51 0.59 -18.88
CA PHE A 111 -7.69 1.35 -18.49
C PHE A 111 -7.37 2.58 -17.61
N PHE A 112 -6.12 2.77 -17.17
CA PHE A 112 -5.68 4.00 -16.49
C PHE A 112 -5.12 5.07 -17.44
N GLU A 113 -4.92 4.77 -18.72
CA GLU A 113 -4.49 5.78 -19.70
C GLU A 113 -5.51 6.94 -19.78
N GLY A 114 -5.01 8.18 -19.73
CA GLY A 114 -5.84 9.39 -19.70
C GLY A 114 -6.54 9.68 -18.38
N THR A 115 -6.27 8.90 -17.33
CA THR A 115 -6.87 9.09 -15.99
C THR A 115 -5.88 9.72 -15.00
N VAL A 116 -6.36 10.09 -13.81
CA VAL A 116 -5.50 10.59 -12.73
C VAL A 116 -4.45 9.58 -12.24
N PHE A 117 -4.67 8.28 -12.48
CA PHE A 117 -3.78 7.19 -12.05
C PHE A 117 -2.61 6.95 -13.01
N GLU A 118 -2.66 7.46 -14.25
CA GLU A 118 -1.64 7.21 -15.28
C GLU A 118 -0.21 7.58 -14.82
N ASN A 119 -0.11 8.67 -14.06
CA ASN A 119 1.16 9.26 -13.63
C ASN A 119 1.48 9.00 -12.16
N GLY A 120 0.82 8.01 -11.56
CA GLY A 120 1.13 7.54 -10.21
C GLY A 120 -0.11 7.28 -9.37
N ILE A 121 0.09 6.50 -8.32
CA ILE A 121 -0.95 6.03 -7.40
C ILE A 121 -0.45 6.32 -5.99
N ASP A 122 -1.30 6.85 -5.13
CA ASP A 122 -0.89 7.25 -3.78
C ASP A 122 -0.92 6.08 -2.80
N ALA A 123 -1.87 5.15 -2.97
CA ALA A 123 -1.96 3.94 -2.15
C ALA A 123 -2.82 2.88 -2.82
N ALA A 124 -2.69 1.63 -2.37
CA ALA A 124 -3.57 0.55 -2.77
C ALA A 124 -3.73 -0.48 -1.65
N TYR A 125 -4.81 -1.26 -1.69
CA TYR A 125 -4.95 -2.45 -0.85
C TYR A 125 -5.70 -3.56 -1.57
N ARG A 126 -5.38 -4.80 -1.18
CA ARG A 126 -6.00 -6.02 -1.69
C ARG A 126 -7.39 -6.26 -1.10
N SER A 127 -8.42 -6.35 -1.95
CA SER A 127 -9.78 -6.73 -1.53
C SER A 127 -9.81 -8.18 -1.07
N THR A 128 -10.70 -8.53 -0.14
CA THR A 128 -11.00 -9.94 0.19
C THR A 128 -11.88 -10.61 -0.87
N ARG A 129 -12.48 -9.84 -1.79
CA ARG A 129 -13.33 -10.35 -2.88
C ARG A 129 -12.51 -10.59 -4.15
N GLY A 130 -12.55 -11.82 -4.66
CA GLY A 130 -11.98 -12.18 -5.97
C GLY A 130 -10.52 -11.75 -6.09
N LYS A 131 -10.13 -11.23 -7.26
CA LYS A 131 -8.80 -10.66 -7.57
C LYS A 131 -8.85 -9.13 -7.58
N GLU A 132 -9.69 -8.56 -6.72
CA GLU A 132 -9.92 -7.11 -6.74
C GLU A 132 -8.93 -6.34 -5.87
N VAL A 133 -8.63 -5.12 -6.29
CA VAL A 133 -7.74 -4.17 -5.60
C VAL A 133 -8.38 -2.79 -5.63
N TYR A 134 -8.27 -2.06 -4.53
CA TYR A 134 -8.66 -0.65 -4.45
C TYR A 134 -7.41 0.21 -4.52
N LEU A 135 -7.41 1.22 -5.39
CA LEU A 135 -6.28 2.12 -5.63
C LEU A 135 -6.75 3.56 -5.41
N PHE A 136 -5.90 4.40 -4.85
CA PHE A 136 -6.22 5.77 -4.43
C PHE A 136 -5.29 6.76 -5.10
N LYS A 137 -5.84 7.89 -5.53
CA LYS A 137 -5.07 9.02 -6.06
C LYS A 137 -5.80 10.33 -5.80
N GLY A 138 -5.19 11.23 -5.04
CA GLY A 138 -5.85 12.44 -4.56
C GLY A 138 -7.09 12.09 -3.75
N ASP A 139 -8.21 12.73 -4.05
CA ASP A 139 -9.52 12.45 -3.43
C ASP A 139 -10.33 11.39 -4.18
N GLN A 140 -9.70 10.64 -5.10
CA GLN A 140 -10.35 9.63 -5.94
C GLN A 140 -9.84 8.22 -5.65
N TYR A 141 -10.66 7.23 -6.00
CA TYR A 141 -10.29 5.82 -5.95
C TYR A 141 -10.83 5.04 -7.17
N ALA A 142 -10.13 3.97 -7.51
CA ALA A 142 -10.51 2.98 -8.50
C ALA A 142 -10.61 1.60 -7.84
N ARG A 143 -11.48 0.74 -8.38
CA ARG A 143 -11.55 -0.68 -8.04
C ARG A 143 -11.29 -1.49 -9.29
N ILE A 144 -10.22 -2.26 -9.28
CA ILE A 144 -9.76 -3.06 -10.43
C ILE A 144 -9.81 -4.53 -10.08
N ASP A 145 -9.73 -5.37 -11.10
CA ASP A 145 -9.44 -6.79 -11.01
C ASP A 145 -8.13 -7.03 -11.76
N TYR A 146 -7.09 -7.49 -11.05
CA TYR A 146 -5.74 -7.60 -11.63
C TYR A 146 -5.55 -8.87 -12.47
N GLU A 147 -6.41 -9.88 -12.33
CA GLU A 147 -6.34 -11.11 -13.12
C GLU A 147 -6.92 -10.88 -14.52
N THR A 148 -8.09 -10.24 -14.59
CA THR A 148 -8.74 -9.87 -15.85
C THR A 148 -8.19 -8.58 -16.45
N ASN A 149 -7.31 -7.88 -15.72
CA ASN A 149 -6.75 -6.58 -16.07
C ASN A 149 -7.86 -5.58 -16.50
N SER A 150 -8.84 -5.37 -15.62
CA SER A 150 -10.01 -4.54 -15.90
C SER A 150 -10.46 -3.70 -14.70
N MET A 151 -11.23 -2.63 -14.94
CA MET A 151 -11.92 -1.93 -13.86
C MET A 151 -13.21 -2.65 -13.49
N VAL A 152 -13.36 -3.00 -12.20
CA VAL A 152 -14.60 -3.59 -11.65
C VAL A 152 -15.74 -2.58 -11.69
N ASN A 153 -15.42 -1.32 -11.38
CA ASN A 153 -16.34 -0.20 -11.54
C ASN A 153 -16.00 0.53 -12.84
N LYS A 154 -16.99 0.77 -13.71
CA LYS A 154 -16.78 1.48 -14.98
C LYS A 154 -16.25 2.92 -14.83
N GLU A 155 -16.33 3.48 -13.62
CA GLU A 155 -15.97 4.87 -13.33
C GLU A 155 -15.10 4.94 -12.08
N ILE A 156 -14.12 5.85 -12.13
CA ILE A 156 -13.36 6.33 -10.98
C ILE A 156 -14.29 7.18 -10.11
N LYS A 157 -14.28 6.95 -8.80
CA LYS A 157 -15.18 7.61 -7.84
C LYS A 157 -14.39 8.43 -6.84
N SER A 158 -15.05 9.38 -6.18
CA SER A 158 -14.43 10.09 -5.05
C SER A 158 -14.40 9.20 -3.80
N ILE A 159 -13.35 9.36 -2.99
CA ILE A 159 -13.19 8.69 -1.69
C ILE A 159 -14.38 9.03 -0.78
N ARG A 160 -14.82 10.29 -0.76
CA ARG A 160 -16.01 10.76 -0.02
C ARG A 160 -17.27 9.93 -0.28
N ASN A 161 -17.43 9.42 -1.50
CA ASN A 161 -18.61 8.65 -1.92
C ASN A 161 -18.42 7.14 -1.72
N GLY A 162 -17.23 6.61 -1.99
CA GLY A 162 -16.92 5.18 -1.82
C GLY A 162 -16.71 4.77 -0.37
N PHE A 163 -16.15 5.66 0.45
CA PHE A 163 -15.78 5.43 1.84
C PHE A 163 -16.40 6.51 2.73
N PRO A 164 -17.73 6.47 2.99
CA PRO A 164 -18.41 7.47 3.82
C PRO A 164 -17.81 7.64 5.22
N CYS A 165 -17.14 6.62 5.76
CA CYS A 165 -16.45 6.69 7.04
C CYS A 165 -15.27 7.68 7.07
N PHE A 166 -14.70 8.03 5.91
CA PHE A 166 -13.65 9.04 5.82
C PHE A 166 -14.17 10.47 5.76
N ARG A 167 -15.48 10.70 5.65
CA ARG A 167 -16.05 12.05 5.62
C ARG A 167 -15.66 12.84 6.86
N ASN A 168 -15.20 14.08 6.66
CA ASN A 168 -14.70 14.98 7.70
C ASN A 168 -13.47 14.43 8.45
N THR A 169 -12.73 13.51 7.84
CA THR A 169 -11.42 13.04 8.32
C THR A 169 -10.32 13.51 7.37
N ILE A 170 -9.07 13.36 7.80
CA ILE A 170 -7.91 13.64 6.95
C ILE A 170 -7.83 12.76 5.70
N PHE A 171 -8.47 11.58 5.71
CA PHE A 171 -8.43 10.59 4.62
C PHE A 171 -9.39 10.92 3.47
N GLU A 172 -10.34 11.84 3.66
CA GLU A 172 -11.28 12.26 2.60
C GLU A 172 -10.56 12.80 1.36
N SER A 173 -9.41 13.44 1.58
CA SER A 173 -8.57 14.06 0.55
C SER A 173 -7.37 13.18 0.13
N GLY A 174 -7.47 11.87 0.33
CA GLY A 174 -6.44 10.90 -0.08
C GLY A 174 -5.70 10.25 1.07
N THR A 175 -4.86 9.29 0.73
CA THR A 175 -4.15 8.40 1.67
C THR A 175 -2.71 8.24 1.18
N ASP A 176 -1.73 8.26 2.07
CA ASP A 176 -0.31 8.16 1.72
C ASP A 176 0.15 6.71 1.54
N ALA A 177 -0.52 5.76 2.20
CA ALA A 177 -0.30 4.32 2.03
C ALA A 177 -1.50 3.55 2.57
N ALA A 178 -1.66 2.30 2.13
CA ALA A 178 -2.62 1.37 2.69
C ALA A 178 -2.13 -0.07 2.56
N PHE A 179 -2.61 -0.98 3.40
CA PHE A 179 -2.49 -2.43 3.19
C PHE A 179 -3.64 -3.19 3.84
N ALA A 180 -3.99 -4.34 3.26
CA ALA A 180 -5.01 -5.23 3.81
C ALA A 180 -4.46 -6.01 5.02
N SER A 181 -5.26 -6.16 6.06
CA SER A 181 -4.92 -6.99 7.21
C SER A 181 -4.99 -8.48 6.85
N HIS A 182 -4.37 -9.31 7.67
CA HIS A 182 -4.63 -10.75 7.71
C HIS A 182 -5.98 -11.07 8.36
N LYS A 183 -6.51 -10.15 9.18
CA LYS A 183 -7.90 -10.23 9.66
C LYS A 183 -8.85 -9.89 8.51
N THR A 184 -9.84 -10.75 8.31
CA THR A 184 -10.84 -10.59 7.26
C THR A 184 -11.45 -9.19 7.29
N ASN A 185 -11.51 -8.55 6.13
CA ASN A 185 -12.21 -7.28 5.94
C ASN A 185 -11.67 -6.14 6.81
N GLU A 186 -10.39 -6.18 7.17
CA GLU A 186 -9.73 -5.04 7.83
C GLU A 186 -8.62 -4.47 6.95
N VAL A 187 -8.51 -3.15 6.90
CA VAL A 187 -7.49 -2.42 6.13
C VAL A 187 -6.88 -1.33 7.01
N TYR A 188 -5.58 -1.13 6.90
CA TYR A 188 -4.89 -0.01 7.53
C TYR A 188 -4.59 1.06 6.48
N PHE A 189 -4.93 2.31 6.78
CA PHE A 189 -4.65 3.49 5.95
C PHE A 189 -3.76 4.45 6.71
N PHE A 190 -2.81 5.08 6.01
CA PHE A 190 -1.83 6.00 6.59
C PHE A 190 -1.90 7.37 5.92
N LYS A 191 -1.69 8.43 6.71
CA LYS A 191 -1.53 9.80 6.20
C LYS A 191 -0.70 10.63 7.18
N GLY A 192 0.52 10.96 6.79
CA GLY A 192 1.52 11.57 7.68
C GLY A 192 1.74 10.76 8.95
N ASP A 193 1.58 11.39 10.11
CA ASP A 193 1.74 10.78 11.43
C ASP A 193 0.48 10.05 11.95
N TYR A 194 -0.57 9.96 11.13
CA TYR A 194 -1.84 9.33 11.49
C TYR A 194 -2.10 8.06 10.69
N TYR A 195 -2.93 7.19 11.27
CA TYR A 195 -3.51 6.05 10.61
C TYR A 195 -4.98 5.86 10.98
N ALA A 196 -5.67 5.04 10.19
CA ALA A 196 -6.98 4.49 10.50
C ALA A 196 -6.97 2.98 10.23
N ARG A 197 -7.54 2.20 11.16
CA ARG A 197 -7.91 0.80 10.92
C ARG A 197 -9.38 0.78 10.54
N VAL A 198 -9.71 0.20 9.39
CA VAL A 198 -11.05 0.28 8.81
C VAL A 198 -11.58 -1.14 8.59
N THR A 199 -12.79 -1.40 9.07
CA THR A 199 -13.56 -2.57 8.63
C THR A 199 -14.19 -2.24 7.29
N VAL A 200 -13.91 -3.04 6.26
CA VAL A 200 -14.38 -2.81 4.88
C VAL A 200 -15.30 -3.91 4.39
N THR A 201 -16.33 -3.56 3.63
CA THR A 201 -17.22 -4.53 2.98
C THR A 201 -17.11 -4.36 1.46
N PRO A 202 -16.43 -5.26 0.73
CA PRO A 202 -16.15 -5.06 -0.69
C PRO A 202 -17.40 -4.83 -1.55
N GLY A 203 -17.53 -3.61 -2.08
CA GLY A 203 -18.65 -3.20 -2.94
C GLY A 203 -19.86 -2.63 -2.20
N ALA A 204 -19.79 -2.51 -0.88
CA ALA A 204 -20.71 -1.69 -0.11
C ALA A 204 -20.08 -0.32 0.21
N THR A 205 -20.75 0.46 1.04
CA THR A 205 -20.31 1.81 1.48
C THR A 205 -20.54 1.99 2.99
N ASP A 206 -20.67 0.87 3.71
CA ASP A 206 -20.93 0.80 5.15
C ASP A 206 -19.65 0.52 5.97
N ASP A 207 -18.49 0.77 5.36
CA ASP A 207 -17.18 0.68 6.00
C ASP A 207 -17.12 1.53 7.28
N GLN A 208 -16.32 1.13 8.27
CA GLN A 208 -16.23 1.81 9.56
C GLN A 208 -14.78 1.96 10.03
N ILE A 209 -14.42 3.17 10.50
CA ILE A 209 -13.14 3.38 11.18
C ILE A 209 -13.24 2.80 12.59
N MET A 210 -12.44 1.78 12.86
CA MET A 210 -12.31 1.16 14.17
C MET A 210 -11.54 2.09 15.09
N ASP A 211 -12.12 2.43 16.24
CA ASP A 211 -11.48 3.22 17.29
C ASP A 211 -10.98 4.63 16.88
N GLY A 212 -11.49 5.17 15.77
CA GLY A 212 -11.16 6.50 15.25
C GLY A 212 -9.79 6.62 14.58
N VAL A 213 -9.48 7.83 14.09
CA VAL A 213 -8.16 8.16 13.54
C VAL A 213 -7.18 8.38 14.70
N ARG A 214 -6.02 7.73 14.65
CA ARG A 214 -5.02 7.73 15.74
C ARG A 214 -3.63 8.07 15.19
N LYS A 215 -2.73 8.51 16.05
CA LYS A 215 -1.32 8.64 15.68
C LYS A 215 -0.71 7.26 15.47
N THR A 216 0.06 7.11 14.39
CA THR A 216 0.72 5.85 14.03
C THR A 216 1.61 5.35 15.16
N LEU A 217 2.42 6.24 15.77
CA LEU A 217 3.36 5.88 16.84
C LEU A 217 2.70 5.56 18.20
N ASP A 218 1.39 5.81 18.36
CA ASP A 218 0.67 5.43 19.57
C ASP A 218 0.23 3.96 19.51
N TYR A 219 -0.02 3.44 18.31
CA TYR A 219 -0.44 2.05 18.11
C TYR A 219 0.69 1.11 17.67
N TRP A 220 1.67 1.62 16.90
CA TRP A 220 2.87 0.89 16.49
C TRP A 220 4.12 1.46 17.17
N PRO A 221 4.35 1.18 18.47
CA PRO A 221 5.54 1.62 19.19
C PRO A 221 6.85 1.17 18.54
N SER A 222 6.87 0.06 17.80
CA SER A 222 8.12 -0.42 17.17
C SER A 222 8.62 0.48 16.03
N LEU A 223 7.75 1.34 15.47
CA LEU A 223 8.13 2.33 14.46
C LEU A 223 8.70 3.62 15.06
N ARG A 224 8.77 3.74 16.39
CA ARG A 224 9.44 4.87 17.04
C ARG A 224 10.94 4.83 16.73
N GLY A 225 11.48 5.95 16.28
CA GLY A 225 12.85 6.03 15.78
C GLY A 225 13.03 5.55 14.33
N ILE A 226 11.94 5.12 13.67
CA ILE A 226 11.92 4.79 12.25
C ILE A 226 11.12 5.84 11.46
N ILE A 227 9.96 6.27 11.98
CA ILE A 227 9.17 7.37 11.40
C ILE A 227 9.01 8.54 12.39
N PRO A 228 9.10 9.80 11.93
CA PRO A 228 9.54 10.19 10.60
C PRO A 228 11.03 9.83 10.38
N LEU A 229 11.35 9.23 9.23
CA LEU A 229 12.72 8.92 8.85
C LEU A 229 13.40 10.22 8.41
N GLU A 230 14.42 10.65 9.14
CA GLU A 230 15.27 11.76 8.72
C GLU A 230 16.11 11.33 7.51
N ASN A 231 16.20 12.22 6.51
CA ASN A 231 16.97 11.98 5.28
C ASN A 231 18.47 11.96 5.55
#